data_AF-A0A6M2D974-F1
#
_entry.id   AF-A0A6M2D974-F1
#
_cell.length_a   1.000
_cell.length_b   1.000
_cell.length_c   1.000
_cell.angle_alpha   90.00
_cell.angle_beta   90.00
_cell.angle_gamma   90.00
#
_symmetry.space_group_name_H-M   'P 1'
#
loop_
_entity.id
_entity.type
_entity.pdbx_description
1 polymer ?
#
loop_
_entity_poly.entity_id
_entity_poly.type
_entity_poly.pdbx_seq_one_letter_code
_entity_poly.pdbx_strand_id
1 'polypeptide(L)'
;ITAGGRKSGFLPCRHVLCETCYDQCRSRGHVCVMDGEACPEDLVDWREFSAQKLLGREVECWNKEYGCEAVTTVSSMANHFYQKCSHHPSRCPKCSATVLQRHMIDHIESRCSAHVLSRKASSTPSSAALENEMRGIQTLLGDIKQYLERATTEKKQLSSKITEVFQQRLDTQEQLGAAVREAKERLEQTLRVIEENAKKDEEVRREFDELKSTLEQRVADVKATLEASIRAHKAHAEARSKSQSVVTQTVSVLHQEVQRMKAAVEDIQHELCPEGEPSNNVDRNR
;
A
#
# COMPACT_ATOMS: atom_id res chain seq x y z
N ILE A 1 5.39 30.40 1.38
CA ILE A 1 6.18 29.18 1.65
C ILE A 1 5.17 28.03 1.62
N THR A 2 5.22 27.21 0.57
CA THR A 2 4.24 26.14 0.30
C THR A 2 4.32 25.03 1.34
N ALA A 3 3.20 24.37 1.60
CA ALA A 3 2.98 23.36 2.64
C ALA A 3 3.61 21.98 2.33
N GLY A 4 4.75 21.95 1.63
CA GLY A 4 5.55 20.74 1.39
C GLY A 4 6.70 20.64 2.41
N GLY A 5 7.11 19.41 2.75
CA GLY A 5 8.32 19.17 3.54
C GLY A 5 9.57 19.76 2.87
N ARG A 6 10.58 20.16 3.65
CA ARG A 6 11.88 20.57 3.09
C ARG A 6 12.79 19.36 3.04
N LYS A 7 13.32 19.05 1.86
CA LYS A 7 14.29 17.97 1.66
C LYS A 7 15.69 18.43 2.02
N SER A 8 16.47 17.57 2.66
CA SER A 8 17.90 17.77 2.85
C SER A 8 18.65 16.48 2.56
N GLY A 9 19.74 16.61 1.82
CA GLY A 9 20.64 15.54 1.47
C GLY A 9 21.73 15.40 2.53
N PHE A 10 21.90 14.19 3.04
CA PHE A 10 23.00 13.79 3.91
C PHE A 10 24.10 13.19 3.02
N LEU A 11 25.22 13.89 2.93
CA LEU A 11 26.32 13.54 2.05
C LEU A 11 27.24 12.49 2.71
N PRO A 12 28.02 11.72 1.93
CA PRO A 12 29.01 10.76 2.46
C PRO A 12 30.05 11.41 3.39
N CYS A 13 30.41 12.67 3.12
CA CYS A 13 31.30 13.45 3.97
C CYS A 13 30.64 13.98 5.27
N ARG A 14 29.42 13.51 5.59
CA ARG A 14 28.63 13.84 6.79
C ARG A 14 28.10 15.28 6.85
N HIS A 15 28.29 16.05 5.80
CA HIS A 15 27.62 17.35 5.64
C HIS A 15 26.15 17.17 5.26
N VAL A 16 25.33 18.12 5.70
CA VAL A 16 23.89 18.15 5.39
C VAL A 16 23.60 19.40 4.59
N LEU A 17 23.02 19.24 3.40
CA LEU A 17 22.68 20.33 2.50
C LEU A 17 21.19 20.33 2.22
N CYS A 18 20.57 21.51 2.09
CA CYS A 18 19.23 21.59 1.51
C CYS A 18 19.28 21.26 0.02
N GLU A 19 18.15 20.90 -0.56
CA GLU A 19 18.03 20.55 -1.98
C GLU A 19 18.71 21.57 -2.91
N THR A 20 18.42 22.86 -2.73
CA THR A 20 19.03 23.94 -3.53
C THR A 20 20.55 24.05 -3.36
N CYS A 21 21.09 23.77 -2.17
CA CYS A 21 22.54 23.75 -1.95
C CYS A 21 23.19 22.51 -2.57
N TYR A 22 22.48 21.38 -2.59
CA TYR A 22 22.97 20.18 -3.27
C TYR A 22 22.97 20.34 -4.79
N ASP A 23 21.97 21.02 -5.38
CA ASP A 23 21.96 21.33 -6.82
C ASP A 23 23.19 22.15 -7.26
N GLN A 24 23.70 23.01 -6.38
CA GLN A 24 24.96 23.71 -6.63
C GLN A 24 26.16 22.75 -6.65
N CYS A 25 26.17 21.71 -5.81
CA CYS A 25 27.19 20.65 -5.85
C CYS A 25 27.13 19.89 -7.19
N ARG A 26 25.92 19.55 -7.68
CA ARG A 26 25.72 18.89 -8.99
C ARG A 26 26.30 19.73 -10.13
N SER A 27 26.01 21.03 -10.15
CA SER A 27 26.53 21.96 -11.17
C SER A 27 28.06 22.09 -11.18
N ARG A 28 28.73 21.73 -10.07
CA ARG A 28 30.18 21.80 -9.90
C ARG A 28 30.87 20.44 -10.04
N GLY A 29 30.17 19.43 -10.56
CA GLY A 29 30.73 18.10 -10.76
C GLY A 29 30.59 17.16 -9.56
N HIS A 30 29.50 17.30 -8.79
CA HIS A 30 29.19 16.44 -7.63
C HIS A 30 30.28 16.46 -6.56
N VAL A 31 30.72 17.66 -6.18
CA VAL A 31 31.64 17.89 -5.07
C VAL A 31 30.97 18.73 -3.98
N CYS A 32 31.20 18.34 -2.74
CA CYS A 32 30.64 19.04 -1.59
C CYS A 32 31.24 20.44 -1.45
N VAL A 33 30.39 21.44 -1.25
CA VAL A 33 30.81 22.85 -1.13
C VAL A 33 31.58 23.18 0.16
N MET A 34 31.57 22.27 1.15
CA MET A 34 32.19 22.49 2.45
C MET A 34 33.65 22.00 2.49
N ASP A 35 33.93 20.85 1.88
CA ASP A 35 35.22 20.15 1.97
C ASP A 35 35.76 19.68 0.61
N GLY A 36 35.01 19.82 -0.49
CA GLY A 36 35.42 19.41 -1.82
C GLY A 36 35.36 17.90 -2.10
N GLU A 37 34.87 17.11 -1.15
CA GLU A 37 34.77 15.65 -1.28
C GLU A 37 33.68 15.26 -2.29
N ALA A 38 33.84 14.10 -2.93
CA ALA A 38 32.87 13.59 -3.89
C ALA A 38 31.52 13.29 -3.21
N CYS A 39 30.43 13.83 -3.76
CA CYS A 39 29.06 13.60 -3.32
C CYS A 39 28.17 13.14 -4.50
N PRO A 40 28.40 11.92 -5.01
CA PRO A 40 27.62 11.40 -6.12
C PRO A 40 26.17 11.15 -5.65
N GLU A 41 25.22 11.31 -6.58
CA GLU A 41 23.78 11.41 -6.26
C GLU A 41 23.19 10.14 -5.64
N ASP A 42 23.74 8.98 -5.99
CA ASP A 42 23.38 7.67 -5.46
C ASP A 42 23.77 7.48 -3.98
N LEU A 43 24.74 8.25 -3.48
CA LEU A 43 25.20 8.17 -2.08
C LEU A 43 24.61 9.24 -1.17
N VAL A 44 23.67 10.06 -1.68
CA VAL A 44 23.00 11.10 -0.89
C VAL A 44 21.75 10.53 -0.25
N ASP A 45 21.73 10.49 1.08
CA ASP A 45 20.54 10.08 1.85
C ASP A 45 19.59 11.29 2.00
N TRP A 46 18.50 11.28 1.25
CA TRP A 46 17.50 12.35 1.27
C TRP A 46 16.49 12.16 2.39
N ARG A 47 16.39 13.17 3.25
CA ARG A 47 15.39 13.19 4.33
C ARG A 47 14.48 14.39 4.24
N GLU A 48 13.21 14.17 4.58
CA GLU A 48 12.22 15.23 4.68
C GLU A 48 12.10 15.74 6.10
N PHE A 49 12.20 17.06 6.25
CA PHE A 49 11.93 17.75 7.51
C PHE A 49 10.59 18.45 7.42
N SER A 50 9.76 18.29 8.46
CA SER A 50 8.47 18.96 8.48
C SER A 50 8.67 20.47 8.51
N ALA A 51 8.07 21.16 7.53
CA ALA A 51 8.15 22.61 7.43
C ALA A 51 7.66 23.27 8.71
N GLN A 52 6.61 22.73 9.33
CA GLN A 52 6.07 23.24 10.60
C GLN A 52 7.08 23.18 11.74
N LYS A 53 7.81 22.06 11.91
CA LYS A 53 8.82 21.95 12.99
C LYS A 53 10.01 22.86 12.74
N LEU A 54 10.46 23.01 11.49
CA LEU A 54 11.55 23.94 11.16
C LEU A 54 11.15 25.40 11.36
N LEU A 55 9.96 25.78 10.87
CA LEU A 55 9.45 27.13 10.97
C LEU A 55 9.10 27.55 12.41
N GLY A 56 8.79 26.58 13.27
CA GLY A 56 8.52 26.79 14.69
C GLY A 56 9.76 26.91 15.58
N ARG A 57 10.98 26.68 15.07
CA ARG A 57 12.20 26.83 15.87
C ARG A 57 12.43 28.29 16.25
N GLU A 58 12.84 28.51 17.48
CA GLU A 58 13.29 29.81 17.96
C GLU A 58 14.68 30.14 17.41
N VAL A 59 14.84 31.40 17.01
CA VAL A 59 16.06 31.95 16.45
C VAL A 59 16.23 33.38 16.94
N GLU A 60 17.49 33.79 17.09
CA GLU A 60 17.84 35.16 17.44
C GLU A 60 17.72 36.07 16.20
N CYS A 61 17.38 37.34 16.43
CA CYS A 61 17.29 38.33 15.37
C CYS A 61 18.61 38.44 14.58
N TRP A 62 18.51 38.57 13.26
CA TRP A 62 19.66 38.82 12.38
C TRP A 62 20.47 40.07 12.77
N ASN A 63 19.84 41.03 13.44
CA ASN A 63 20.46 42.27 13.91
C ASN A 63 20.94 42.19 15.37
N LYS A 64 21.19 40.98 15.92
CA LYS A 64 21.73 40.82 17.27
C LYS A 64 23.06 41.54 17.45
N GLU A 65 23.91 41.54 16.42
CA GLU A 65 25.16 42.30 16.38
C GLU A 65 24.96 43.83 16.53
N TYR A 66 23.80 44.35 16.12
CA TYR A 66 23.42 45.75 16.27
C TYR A 66 22.60 46.01 17.56
N GLY A 67 22.48 45.01 18.44
CA GLY A 67 21.82 45.12 19.75
C GLY A 67 20.37 44.66 19.79
N CYS A 68 19.87 43.93 18.78
CA CYS A 68 18.53 43.35 18.87
C CYS A 68 18.52 42.03 19.65
N GLU A 69 17.94 42.03 20.85
CA GLU A 69 17.85 40.84 21.71
C GLU A 69 16.59 39.97 21.45
N ALA A 70 15.84 40.28 20.38
CA ALA A 70 14.62 39.54 20.08
C ALA A 70 14.91 38.09 19.69
N VAL A 71 14.25 37.16 20.39
CA VAL A 71 14.15 35.74 20.01
C VAL A 71 12.76 35.51 19.45
N THR A 72 12.68 34.91 18.26
CA THR A 72 11.41 34.71 17.56
C THR A 72 11.43 33.42 16.74
N THR A 73 10.29 32.95 16.25
CA THR A 73 10.29 31.75 15.42
C THR A 73 10.81 32.05 14.02
N VAL A 74 11.35 31.05 13.32
CA VAL A 74 11.79 31.20 11.93
C VAL A 74 10.65 31.75 11.04
N SER A 75 9.41 31.32 11.27
CA SER A 75 8.24 31.84 10.54
C SER A 75 7.97 33.34 10.78
N SER A 76 8.25 33.86 11.96
CA SER A 76 7.99 35.26 12.31
C SER A 76 9.19 36.18 12.14
N MET A 77 10.39 35.64 11.87
CA MET A 77 11.62 36.42 11.72
C MET A 77 11.50 37.53 10.66
N ALA A 78 10.95 37.22 9.48
CA ALA A 78 10.76 38.23 8.43
C ALA A 78 9.83 39.36 8.88
N ASN A 79 8.74 39.02 9.58
CA ASN A 79 7.82 40.01 10.11
C ASN A 79 8.49 40.89 11.18
N HIS A 80 9.27 40.28 12.07
CA HIS A 80 10.09 41.03 13.03
C HIS A 80 11.05 41.97 12.30
N PHE A 81 11.82 41.48 11.34
CA PHE A 81 12.82 42.25 10.60
C PHE A 81 12.21 43.48 9.91
N TYR A 82 11.13 43.30 9.13
CA TYR A 82 10.55 44.39 8.35
C TYR A 82 9.69 45.37 9.15
N GLN A 83 9.00 44.90 10.20
CA GLN A 83 7.97 45.71 10.86
C GLN A 83 8.32 46.13 12.29
N LYS A 84 9.18 45.39 12.98
CA LYS A 84 9.37 45.54 14.44
C LYS A 84 10.82 45.81 14.84
N CYS A 85 11.80 45.44 14.03
CA CYS A 85 13.21 45.52 14.39
C CYS A 85 13.74 46.95 14.24
N SER A 86 13.82 47.70 15.34
CA SER A 86 14.39 49.06 15.34
C SER A 86 15.93 49.11 15.19
N HIS A 87 16.58 47.94 15.22
CA HIS A 87 18.04 47.78 15.11
C HIS A 87 18.47 47.38 13.69
N HIS A 88 17.57 47.36 12.71
CA HIS A 88 17.97 47.06 11.34
C HIS A 88 18.72 48.26 10.72
N PRO A 89 19.87 48.02 10.06
CA PRO A 89 20.55 49.05 9.30
C PRO A 89 19.73 49.47 8.08
N SER A 90 19.54 50.77 7.89
CA SER A 90 18.79 51.34 6.76
C SER A 90 19.58 52.48 6.13
N ARG A 91 19.42 52.68 4.81
CA ARG A 91 20.07 53.79 4.11
C ARG A 91 19.24 55.06 4.29
N CYS A 92 19.87 56.13 4.76
CA CYS A 92 19.24 57.44 4.82
C CYS A 92 18.89 57.90 3.39
N PRO A 93 17.64 58.30 3.10
CA PRO A 93 17.25 58.74 1.76
C PRO A 93 17.90 60.08 1.35
N LYS A 94 18.44 60.85 2.30
CA LYS A 94 19.05 62.16 2.04
C LYS A 94 20.56 62.09 1.74
N CYS A 95 21.30 61.24 2.45
CA CYS A 95 22.77 61.17 2.33
C CYS A 95 23.28 59.76 1.98
N SER A 96 22.40 58.78 1.86
CA SER A 96 22.74 57.36 1.61
C SER A 96 23.60 56.68 2.70
N ALA A 97 23.86 57.35 3.82
CA ALA A 97 24.56 56.78 4.96
C ALA A 97 23.73 55.65 5.59
N THR A 98 24.42 54.60 6.05
CA THR A 98 23.79 53.52 6.80
C THR A 98 23.56 53.97 8.24
N VAL A 99 22.30 54.00 8.66
CA VAL A 99 21.86 54.43 9.99
C VAL A 99 20.90 53.37 10.54
N LEU A 100 21.00 53.04 11.82
CA LEU A 100 20.02 52.16 12.46
C LEU A 100 18.64 52.81 12.45
N GLN A 101 17.58 52.05 12.19
CA GLN A 101 16.23 52.61 12.08
C GLN A 101 15.84 53.47 13.28
N ARG A 102 16.16 53.04 14.51
CA ARG A 102 15.89 53.80 15.75
C ARG A 102 16.53 55.20 15.78
N HIS A 103 17.64 55.38 15.07
CA HIS A 103 18.43 56.62 15.02
C HIS A 103 18.17 57.42 13.74
N MET A 104 17.24 56.98 12.88
CA MET A 104 16.99 57.61 11.58
C MET A 104 16.41 59.02 11.74
N ILE A 105 15.49 59.21 12.69
CA ILE A 105 14.88 60.52 12.98
C ILE A 105 15.96 61.46 13.50
N ASP A 106 16.67 61.04 14.56
CA ASP A 106 17.78 61.80 15.16
C ASP A 106 18.83 62.19 14.10
N HIS A 107 19.21 61.26 13.21
CA HIS A 107 20.14 61.54 12.11
C HIS A 107 19.63 62.60 11.13
N ILE A 108 18.33 62.59 10.82
CA ILE A 108 17.72 63.58 9.93
C ILE A 108 17.67 64.94 10.61
N GLU A 109 17.34 64.98 11.90
CA GLU A 109 17.25 66.20 12.71
C GLU A 109 18.61 66.80 13.03
N SER A 110 19.65 65.97 13.24
CA SER A 110 21.02 66.39 13.55
C SER A 110 21.82 66.92 12.36
N ARG A 111 21.13 67.45 11.34
CA ARG A 111 21.70 67.94 10.06
C ARG A 111 22.50 66.88 9.32
N CYS A 112 21.80 65.83 8.87
CA CYS A 112 22.22 64.92 7.81
C CYS A 112 23.20 65.59 6.82
N SER A 113 24.49 65.21 6.87
CA SER A 113 25.63 66.01 6.41
C SER A 113 25.67 66.30 4.90
N ALA A 114 24.78 65.71 4.12
CA ALA A 114 24.64 66.00 2.68
C ALA A 114 24.04 67.40 2.41
N HIS A 115 23.38 68.03 3.39
CA HIS A 115 22.82 69.39 3.19
C HIS A 115 23.87 70.51 3.21
N VAL A 116 25.12 70.23 3.61
CA VAL A 116 26.17 71.26 3.75
C VAL A 116 27.08 71.34 2.51
N LEU A 117 27.13 70.33 1.64
CA LEU A 117 28.11 70.27 0.55
C LEU A 117 27.59 70.56 -0.86
N SER A 118 26.28 70.77 -1.08
CA SER A 118 25.73 71.00 -2.43
C SER A 118 25.33 72.46 -2.74
N ARG A 119 25.72 73.42 -1.90
CA ARG A 119 25.45 74.85 -2.14
C ARG A 119 26.73 75.68 -2.23
N LYS A 120 27.72 75.21 -3.01
CA LYS A 120 28.69 76.12 -3.62
C LYS A 120 28.16 76.53 -4.99
N ALA A 121 27.71 77.78 -5.05
CA ALA A 121 27.45 78.49 -6.28
C ALA A 121 28.73 78.58 -7.12
N SER A 122 28.68 78.09 -8.36
CA SER A 122 29.51 78.60 -9.45
C SER A 122 29.03 78.03 -10.80
N SER A 123 28.94 78.94 -11.78
CA SER A 123 28.69 78.76 -13.22
C SER A 123 27.23 78.65 -13.68
N THR A 124 26.81 79.69 -14.40
CA THR A 124 25.77 79.62 -15.42
C THR A 124 26.06 78.46 -16.38
N PRO A 125 25.12 77.52 -16.60
CA PRO A 125 25.35 76.41 -17.51
C PRO A 125 25.54 76.95 -18.94
N SER A 126 26.64 76.57 -19.59
CA SER A 126 26.87 76.82 -21.01
C SER A 126 25.79 76.10 -21.84
N SER A 127 25.37 76.69 -22.98
CA SER A 127 24.38 76.11 -23.92
C SER A 127 24.65 74.62 -24.22
N ALA A 128 25.93 74.25 -24.34
CA ALA A 128 26.36 72.88 -24.61
C ALA A 128 26.03 71.87 -23.49
N ALA A 129 26.00 72.31 -22.22
CA ALA A 129 25.64 71.46 -21.09
C ALA A 129 24.13 71.17 -21.06
N LEU A 130 23.32 72.18 -21.35
CA LEU A 130 21.86 72.06 -21.46
C LEU A 130 21.46 71.14 -22.63
N GLU A 131 22.14 71.27 -23.78
CA GLU A 131 21.94 70.38 -24.92
C GLU A 131 22.32 68.93 -24.62
N ASN A 132 23.35 68.71 -23.81
CA ASN A 132 23.78 67.36 -23.44
C ASN A 132 22.79 66.69 -22.47
N GLU A 133 22.25 67.44 -21.51
CA GLU A 133 21.15 66.97 -20.65
C GLU A 133 19.89 66.68 -21.47
N MET A 134 19.53 67.55 -22.41
CA MET A 134 18.36 67.34 -23.27
C MET A 134 18.49 66.09 -24.14
N ARG A 135 19.69 65.80 -24.67
CA ARG A 135 19.98 64.52 -25.35
C ARG A 135 19.86 63.34 -24.41
N GLY A 136 20.40 63.44 -23.18
CA GLY A 136 20.27 62.39 -22.17
C GLY A 136 18.81 62.08 -21.80
N ILE A 137 17.97 63.11 -21.68
CA ILE A 137 16.53 62.98 -21.44
C ILE A 137 15.84 62.31 -22.63
N GLN A 138 16.17 62.69 -23.86
CA GLN A 138 15.61 62.06 -25.06
C GLN A 138 15.97 60.58 -25.16
N THR A 139 17.21 60.20 -24.83
CA THR A 139 17.64 58.79 -24.76
C THR A 139 16.87 58.03 -23.70
N LEU A 140 16.79 58.54 -22.46
CA LEU A 140 16.04 57.91 -21.37
C LEU A 140 14.56 57.75 -21.70
N LEU A 141 13.94 58.73 -22.36
CA LEU A 141 12.55 58.66 -22.80
C LEU A 141 12.35 57.55 -23.85
N GLY A 142 13.32 57.39 -24.76
CA GLY A 142 13.36 56.29 -25.72
C GLY A 142 13.44 54.92 -25.04
N ASP A 143 14.32 54.79 -24.05
CA ASP A 143 14.50 53.54 -23.30
C ASP A 143 13.23 53.18 -22.49
N ILE A 144 12.62 54.17 -21.83
CA ILE A 144 11.36 53.98 -21.09
C ILE A 144 10.25 53.55 -22.03
N LYS A 145 10.13 54.18 -23.21
CA LYS A 145 9.12 53.81 -24.21
C LYS A 145 9.29 52.35 -24.66
N GLN A 146 10.52 51.96 -24.97
CA GLN A 146 10.82 50.58 -25.39
C GLN A 146 10.54 49.57 -24.27
N TYR A 147 10.85 49.92 -23.01
CA TYR A 147 10.53 49.09 -21.86
C TYR A 147 9.02 48.91 -21.68
N LEU A 148 8.23 49.98 -21.82
CA LEU A 148 6.77 49.92 -21.71
C LEU A 148 6.14 49.08 -22.83
N GLU A 149 6.64 49.17 -24.06
CA GLU A 149 6.18 48.35 -25.19
C GLU A 149 6.48 46.86 -24.95
N ARG A 150 7.68 46.54 -24.45
CA ARG A 150 8.07 45.18 -24.06
C ARG A 150 7.18 44.63 -22.95
N ALA A 151 7.02 45.39 -21.85
CA ALA A 151 6.19 45.00 -20.72
C ALA A 151 4.71 44.79 -21.13
N THR A 152 4.19 45.61 -22.06
CA THR A 152 2.83 45.45 -22.59
C THR A 152 2.69 44.16 -23.40
N THR A 153 3.70 43.80 -24.18
CA THR A 153 3.73 42.57 -24.98
C THR A 153 3.81 41.34 -24.08
N GLU A 154 4.69 41.36 -23.09
CA GLU A 154 4.82 40.29 -22.09
C GLU A 154 3.52 40.10 -21.30
N LYS A 155 2.86 41.19 -20.90
CA LYS A 155 1.54 41.13 -20.25
C LYS A 155 0.50 40.42 -21.12
N LYS A 156 0.44 40.74 -22.43
CA LYS A 156 -0.49 40.09 -23.37
C LYS A 156 -0.18 38.59 -23.50
N GLN A 157 1.09 38.24 -23.62
CA GLN A 157 1.53 36.83 -23.69
C GLN A 157 1.19 36.05 -22.42
N LEU A 158 1.48 36.63 -21.24
CA LEU A 158 1.14 36.03 -19.96
C LEU A 158 -0.38 35.87 -19.81
N SER A 159 -1.16 36.88 -20.19
CA SER A 159 -2.62 36.79 -20.17
C SER A 159 -3.14 35.65 -21.05
N SER A 160 -2.58 35.48 -22.25
CA SER A 160 -2.96 34.38 -23.15
C SER A 160 -2.62 33.01 -22.55
N LYS A 161 -1.41 32.85 -21.99
CA LYS A 161 -0.98 31.61 -21.33
C LYS A 161 -1.84 31.28 -20.12
N ILE A 162 -2.22 32.29 -19.33
CA ILE A 162 -3.11 32.12 -18.19
C ILE A 162 -4.47 31.59 -18.66
N THR A 163 -5.06 32.17 -19.70
CA THR A 163 -6.33 31.69 -20.28
C THR A 163 -6.22 30.26 -20.79
N GLU A 164 -5.13 29.93 -21.47
CA GLU A 164 -4.88 28.56 -21.97
C GLU A 164 -4.77 27.54 -20.83
N VAL A 165 -4.01 27.85 -19.77
CA VAL A 165 -3.90 26.99 -18.58
C VAL A 165 -5.24 26.83 -17.88
N PHE A 166 -6.06 27.89 -17.81
CA PHE A 166 -7.41 27.80 -17.27
C PHE A 166 -8.29 26.85 -18.10
N GLN A 167 -8.24 26.95 -19.43
CA GLN A 167 -9.01 26.07 -20.31
C GLN A 167 -8.56 24.61 -20.19
N GLN A 168 -7.25 24.36 -20.26
CA GLN A 168 -6.70 23.02 -20.07
C GLN A 168 -7.10 22.40 -18.72
N ARG A 169 -7.14 23.22 -17.66
CA ARG A 169 -7.59 22.77 -16.33
C ARG A 169 -9.08 22.38 -16.33
N LEU A 170 -9.93 23.15 -17.02
CA LEU A 170 -11.36 22.82 -17.12
C LEU A 170 -11.56 21.52 -17.90
N ASP A 171 -10.88 21.36 -19.03
CA ASP A 171 -10.98 20.17 -19.88
C ASP A 171 -10.49 18.91 -19.13
N THR A 172 -9.35 19.01 -18.43
CA THR A 172 -8.82 17.90 -17.61
C THR A 172 -9.73 17.57 -16.42
N GLN A 173 -10.35 18.58 -15.80
CA GLN A 173 -11.31 18.38 -14.72
C GLN A 173 -12.57 17.65 -15.22
N GLU A 174 -13.06 17.97 -16.41
CA GLU A 174 -14.20 17.28 -17.03
C GLU A 174 -13.85 15.83 -17.39
N GLN A 175 -12.70 15.60 -18.03
CA GLN A 175 -12.22 14.26 -18.37
C GLN A 175 -12.04 13.38 -17.13
N LEU A 176 -11.45 13.92 -16.07
CA LEU A 176 -11.29 13.22 -14.80
C LEU A 176 -12.66 12.89 -14.18
N GLY A 177 -13.60 13.84 -14.22
CA GLY A 177 -14.97 13.62 -13.75
C GLY A 177 -15.73 12.53 -14.52
N ALA A 178 -15.52 12.44 -15.83
CA ALA A 178 -16.07 11.37 -16.65
C ALA A 178 -15.44 10.01 -16.30
N ALA A 179 -14.11 9.93 -16.21
CA ALA A 179 -13.39 8.71 -15.87
C ALA A 179 -13.77 8.17 -14.47
N VAL A 180 -13.93 9.06 -13.49
CA VAL A 180 -14.36 8.69 -12.13
C VAL A 180 -15.78 8.13 -12.12
N ARG A 181 -16.71 8.73 -12.87
CA ARG A 181 -18.09 8.21 -12.98
C ARG A 181 -18.11 6.81 -13.60
N GLU A 182 -17.39 6.62 -14.70
CA GLU A 182 -17.30 5.33 -15.37
C GLU A 182 -16.63 4.25 -14.50
N ALA A 183 -15.57 4.61 -13.77
CA ALA A 183 -14.92 3.70 -12.80
C ALA A 183 -15.89 3.31 -11.67
N LYS A 184 -16.68 4.26 -11.17
CA LYS A 184 -17.70 4.01 -10.15
C LYS A 184 -18.77 3.04 -10.66
N GLU A 185 -19.30 3.26 -11.87
CA GLU A 185 -20.30 2.38 -12.47
C GLU A 185 -19.78 0.95 -12.65
N ARG A 186 -18.53 0.79 -13.12
CA ARG A 186 -17.85 -0.52 -13.21
C ARG A 186 -17.71 -1.22 -11.87
N LEU A 187 -17.34 -0.49 -10.82
CA LEU A 187 -17.23 -1.01 -9.45
C LEU A 187 -18.59 -1.48 -8.93
N GLU A 188 -19.63 -0.67 -9.10
CA GLU A 188 -21.00 -1.05 -8.71
C GLU A 188 -21.50 -2.29 -9.46
N GLN A 189 -21.17 -2.42 -10.75
CA GLN A 189 -21.52 -3.61 -11.52
C GLN A 189 -20.77 -4.86 -11.01
N THR A 190 -19.49 -4.72 -10.70
CA THR A 190 -18.67 -5.82 -10.18
C THR A 190 -19.16 -6.27 -8.81
N LEU A 191 -19.54 -5.34 -7.93
CA LEU A 191 -20.14 -5.65 -6.63
C LEU A 191 -21.42 -6.47 -6.77
N ARG A 192 -22.32 -6.10 -7.70
CA ARG A 192 -23.55 -6.88 -7.95
C ARG A 192 -23.25 -8.32 -8.38
N VAL A 193 -22.25 -8.51 -9.24
CA VAL A 193 -21.84 -9.85 -9.69
C VAL A 193 -21.27 -10.67 -8.53
N ILE A 194 -20.45 -10.06 -7.67
CA ILE A 194 -19.91 -10.71 -6.47
C ILE A 194 -21.04 -11.12 -5.51
N GLU A 195 -22.01 -10.24 -5.26
CA GLU A 195 -23.18 -10.54 -4.42
C GLU A 195 -24.04 -11.67 -4.98
N GLU A 196 -24.22 -11.73 -6.30
CA GLU A 196 -24.95 -12.81 -6.96
C GLU A 196 -24.20 -14.14 -6.84
N ASN A 197 -22.89 -14.14 -7.06
CA ASN A 197 -22.06 -15.34 -6.92
C ASN A 197 -22.03 -15.84 -5.48
N ALA A 198 -21.93 -14.95 -4.49
CA ALA A 198 -22.00 -15.33 -3.08
C ALA A 198 -23.32 -16.05 -2.72
N LYS A 199 -24.45 -15.61 -3.31
CA LYS A 199 -25.75 -16.30 -3.14
C LYS A 199 -25.75 -17.68 -3.79
N LYS A 200 -25.15 -17.82 -4.97
CA LYS A 200 -25.02 -19.12 -5.65
C LYS A 200 -24.12 -20.07 -4.86
N ASP A 201 -23.01 -19.59 -4.31
CA ASP A 201 -22.10 -20.39 -3.48
C ASP A 201 -22.79 -20.90 -2.21
N GLU A 202 -23.62 -20.06 -1.58
CA GLU A 202 -24.42 -20.45 -0.41
C GLU A 202 -25.44 -21.55 -0.76
N GLU A 203 -26.11 -21.44 -1.91
CA GLU A 203 -27.06 -22.45 -2.38
C GLU A 203 -26.37 -23.77 -2.70
N VAL A 204 -25.23 -23.73 -3.41
CA VAL A 204 -24.42 -24.93 -3.68
C VAL A 204 -23.95 -25.59 -2.38
N ARG A 205 -23.57 -24.80 -1.38
CA ARG A 205 -23.19 -25.32 -0.06
C ARG A 205 -24.38 -26.02 0.62
N ARG A 206 -25.57 -25.43 0.55
CA ARG A 206 -26.80 -26.01 1.09
C ARG A 206 -27.15 -27.35 0.43
N GLU A 207 -27.08 -27.42 -0.90
CA GLU A 207 -27.30 -28.66 -1.66
C GLU A 207 -26.26 -29.73 -1.30
N PHE A 208 -24.99 -29.34 -1.14
CA PHE A 208 -23.93 -30.24 -0.74
C PHE A 208 -24.16 -30.83 0.66
N ASP A 209 -24.56 -30.00 1.63
CA ASP A 209 -24.87 -30.45 2.98
C ASP A 209 -26.09 -31.41 3.03
N GLU A 210 -27.11 -31.15 2.20
CA GLU A 210 -28.27 -32.04 2.05
C GLU A 210 -27.89 -33.39 1.43
N LEU A 211 -27.06 -33.38 0.38
CA LEU A 211 -26.56 -34.59 -0.26
C LEU A 211 -25.69 -35.41 0.70
N LYS A 212 -24.84 -34.73 1.47
CA LYS A 212 -24.00 -35.35 2.49
C LYS A 212 -24.84 -36.04 3.56
N SER A 213 -25.85 -35.36 4.10
CA SER A 213 -26.77 -35.93 5.09
C SER A 213 -27.49 -37.16 4.53
N THR A 214 -27.97 -37.08 3.28
CA THR A 214 -28.63 -38.19 2.59
C THR A 214 -27.69 -39.39 2.42
N LEU A 215 -26.41 -39.13 2.09
CA LEU A 215 -25.40 -40.17 1.95
C LEU A 215 -25.08 -40.83 3.29
N GLU A 216 -24.90 -40.05 4.35
CA GLU A 216 -24.67 -40.55 5.71
C GLU A 216 -25.82 -41.45 6.18
N GLN A 217 -27.07 -41.04 5.93
CA GLN A 217 -28.25 -41.84 6.23
C GLN A 217 -28.26 -43.16 5.44
N ARG A 218 -28.00 -43.11 4.13
CA ARG A 218 -27.96 -44.33 3.30
C ARG A 218 -26.86 -45.29 3.72
N VAL A 219 -25.70 -44.78 4.09
CA VAL A 219 -24.59 -45.60 4.63
C VAL A 219 -25.03 -46.28 5.94
N ALA A 220 -25.72 -45.56 6.82
CA ALA A 220 -26.27 -46.13 8.06
C ALA A 220 -27.32 -47.22 7.78
N ASP A 221 -28.23 -46.99 6.83
CA ASP A 221 -29.27 -47.95 6.44
C ASP A 221 -28.67 -49.24 5.83
N VAL A 222 -27.68 -49.09 4.94
CA VAL A 222 -26.95 -50.22 4.35
C VAL A 222 -26.22 -51.01 5.43
N LYS A 223 -25.55 -50.31 6.37
CA LYS A 223 -24.88 -50.96 7.51
C LYS A 223 -25.87 -51.75 8.36
N ALA A 224 -27.01 -51.16 8.72
CA ALA A 224 -28.04 -51.83 9.51
C ALA A 224 -28.61 -53.07 8.79
N THR A 225 -28.85 -52.95 7.48
CA THR A 225 -29.34 -54.05 6.64
C THR A 225 -28.31 -55.18 6.56
N LEU A 226 -27.03 -54.84 6.38
CA LEU A 226 -25.94 -55.81 6.35
C LEU A 226 -25.82 -56.56 7.68
N GLU A 227 -25.84 -55.84 8.80
CA GLU A 227 -25.81 -56.45 10.14
C GLU A 227 -27.02 -57.36 10.40
N ALA A 228 -28.21 -56.96 9.96
CA ALA A 228 -29.42 -57.79 10.05
C ALA A 228 -29.29 -59.08 9.21
N SER A 229 -28.76 -58.96 7.99
CA SER A 229 -28.51 -60.10 7.10
C SER A 229 -27.48 -61.08 7.70
N ILE A 230 -26.37 -60.57 8.26
CA ILE A 230 -25.37 -61.39 8.96
C ILE A 230 -26.01 -62.14 10.13
N ARG A 231 -26.83 -61.47 10.95
CA ARG A 231 -27.56 -62.12 12.06
C ARG A 231 -28.50 -63.22 11.56
N ALA A 232 -29.26 -62.95 10.50
CA ALA A 232 -30.17 -63.92 9.90
C ALA A 232 -29.42 -65.15 9.35
N HIS A 233 -28.32 -64.94 8.63
CA HIS A 233 -27.47 -66.03 8.13
C HIS A 233 -26.89 -66.88 9.25
N LYS A 234 -26.43 -66.25 10.35
CA LYS A 234 -25.93 -66.99 11.52
C LYS A 234 -27.03 -67.85 12.16
N ALA A 235 -28.23 -67.30 12.36
CA ALA A 235 -29.37 -68.04 12.89
C ALA A 235 -29.77 -69.21 11.97
N HIS A 236 -29.79 -69.00 10.65
CA HIS A 236 -30.05 -70.06 9.68
C HIS A 236 -28.98 -71.17 9.72
N ALA A 237 -27.70 -70.81 9.85
CA ALA A 237 -26.62 -71.79 9.96
C ALA A 237 -26.74 -72.63 11.26
N GLU A 238 -27.07 -71.99 12.38
CA GLU A 238 -27.32 -72.68 13.65
C GLU A 238 -28.53 -73.61 13.59
N ALA A 239 -29.64 -73.15 13.01
CA ALA A 239 -30.83 -73.98 12.79
C ALA A 239 -30.54 -75.17 11.87
N ARG A 240 -29.78 -74.94 10.79
CA ARG A 240 -29.34 -76.00 9.87
C ARG A 240 -28.48 -77.03 10.59
N SER A 241 -27.51 -76.61 11.40
CA SER A 241 -26.65 -77.50 12.20
C SER A 241 -27.47 -78.37 13.16
N LYS A 242 -28.44 -77.78 13.88
CA LYS A 242 -29.37 -78.52 14.76
C LYS A 242 -30.18 -79.55 13.99
N SER A 243 -30.80 -79.17 12.86
CA SER A 243 -31.54 -80.10 12.01
C SER A 243 -30.65 -81.22 11.47
N GLN A 244 -29.41 -80.91 11.08
CA GLN A 244 -28.43 -81.90 10.62
C GLN A 244 -28.11 -82.91 11.73
N SER A 245 -27.87 -82.44 12.96
CA SER A 245 -27.65 -83.30 14.13
C SER A 245 -28.84 -84.24 14.39
N VAL A 246 -30.08 -83.72 14.32
CA VAL A 246 -31.30 -84.54 14.50
C VAL A 246 -31.41 -85.60 13.41
N VAL A 247 -31.17 -85.23 12.15
CA VAL A 247 -31.17 -86.19 11.03
C VAL A 247 -30.10 -87.26 11.24
N THR A 248 -28.86 -86.88 11.60
CA THR A 248 -27.77 -87.83 11.85
C THR A 248 -28.11 -88.78 12.99
N GLN A 249 -28.67 -88.28 14.09
CA GLN A 249 -29.10 -89.11 15.22
C GLN A 249 -30.24 -90.07 14.82
N THR A 250 -31.22 -89.60 14.05
CA THR A 250 -32.34 -90.41 13.55
C THR A 250 -31.86 -91.53 12.62
N VAL A 251 -30.95 -91.21 11.70
CA VAL A 251 -30.31 -92.18 10.80
C VAL A 251 -29.53 -93.22 11.60
N SER A 252 -28.80 -92.80 12.64
CA SER A 252 -28.07 -93.72 13.52
C SER A 252 -29.01 -94.69 14.27
N VAL A 253 -30.16 -94.21 14.76
CA VAL A 253 -31.16 -95.05 15.42
C VAL A 253 -31.75 -96.06 14.44
N LEU A 254 -32.19 -95.60 13.26
CA LEU A 254 -32.69 -96.47 12.19
C LEU A 254 -31.64 -97.52 11.78
N HIS A 255 -30.38 -97.13 11.68
CA HIS A 255 -29.29 -98.06 11.38
C HIS A 255 -29.14 -99.14 12.46
N GLN A 256 -29.14 -98.77 13.74
CA GLN A 256 -29.14 -99.75 14.84
C GLN A 256 -30.33 -100.70 14.77
N GLU A 257 -31.52 -100.20 14.45
CA GLU A 257 -32.72 -101.04 14.35
C GLU A 257 -32.64 -102.00 13.17
N VAL A 258 -32.15 -101.54 12.02
CA VAL A 258 -31.87 -102.41 10.87
C VAL A 258 -30.86 -103.49 11.23
N GLN A 259 -29.80 -103.17 11.98
CA GLN A 259 -28.83 -104.18 12.44
C GLN A 259 -29.46 -105.18 13.43
N ARG A 260 -30.32 -104.72 14.35
CA ARG A 260 -31.07 -105.63 15.25
C ARG A 260 -32.00 -106.55 14.47
N MET A 261 -32.75 -106.02 13.51
CA MET A 261 -33.61 -106.82 12.65
C MET A 261 -32.79 -107.82 11.84
N LYS A 262 -31.63 -107.41 11.32
CA LYS A 262 -30.72 -108.29 10.59
C LYS A 262 -30.21 -109.44 11.47
N ALA A 263 -29.78 -109.14 12.70
CA ALA A 263 -29.39 -110.15 13.67
C ALA A 263 -30.55 -111.09 14.03
N ALA A 264 -31.75 -110.57 14.24
CA ALA A 264 -32.93 -111.39 14.51
C ALA A 264 -33.31 -112.29 13.32
N VAL A 265 -33.16 -111.80 12.08
CA VAL A 265 -33.35 -112.61 10.88
C VAL A 265 -32.27 -113.69 10.77
N GLU A 266 -31.01 -113.37 11.06
CA GLU A 266 -29.89 -114.33 11.10
C GLU A 266 -30.12 -115.41 12.17
N ASP A 267 -30.58 -115.05 13.38
CA ASP A 267 -30.95 -115.99 14.45
C ASP A 267 -32.11 -116.90 14.03
N ILE A 268 -33.16 -116.35 13.39
CA ILE A 268 -34.27 -117.14 12.83
C ILE A 268 -33.76 -118.09 11.73
N GLN A 269 -32.82 -117.64 10.90
CA GLN A 269 -32.17 -118.49 9.89
C GLN A 269 -31.37 -119.63 10.53
N HIS A 270 -30.73 -119.37 11.67
CA HIS A 270 -29.96 -120.34 12.44
C HIS A 270 -30.85 -121.35 13.18
N GLU A 271 -32.07 -120.96 13.59
CA GLU A 271 -33.08 -121.86 14.18
C GLU A 271 -33.81 -122.73 13.12
N LEU A 272 -33.94 -122.26 11.88
CA LEU A 272 -34.62 -122.97 10.79
C LEU A 272 -33.72 -123.91 9.98
N CYS A 273 -32.39 -123.79 10.11
CA CYS A 273 -31.40 -124.70 9.52
C CYS A 273 -30.23 -124.91 10.50
N PRO A 274 -30.16 -126.03 11.26
CA PRO A 274 -28.90 -126.41 11.87
C PRO A 274 -27.93 -126.75 10.75
N GLU A 275 -26.78 -126.09 10.70
CA GLU A 275 -25.70 -126.49 9.80
C GLU A 275 -25.34 -127.95 10.07
N GLY A 276 -25.63 -128.78 9.07
CA GLY A 276 -24.93 -130.01 8.83
C GLY A 276 -23.46 -129.71 8.52
N GLU A 277 -22.64 -130.64 8.98
CA GLU A 277 -21.20 -130.83 8.78
C GLU A 277 -20.57 -130.14 7.55
N PRO A 278 -19.39 -129.50 7.70
CA PRO A 278 -18.54 -129.20 6.56
C PRO A 278 -17.85 -130.47 6.10
N SER A 279 -18.42 -131.12 5.07
CA SER A 279 -17.66 -132.02 4.20
C SER A 279 -16.74 -131.19 3.31
N ASN A 280 -15.45 -131.30 3.59
CA ASN A 280 -14.35 -131.39 2.62
C ASN A 280 -14.75 -131.22 1.14
N ASN A 281 -14.13 -130.25 0.46
CA ASN A 281 -12.92 -130.48 -0.36
C ASN A 281 -12.84 -129.52 -1.58
N VAL A 282 -11.59 -129.24 -1.94
CA VAL A 282 -11.06 -128.83 -3.26
C VAL A 282 -10.93 -127.32 -3.57
N ASP A 283 -9.76 -126.78 -3.20
CA ASP A 283 -8.68 -126.38 -4.12
C ASP A 283 -9.04 -125.65 -5.44
N ARG A 284 -8.61 -124.38 -5.56
CA ARG A 284 -7.50 -123.90 -6.43
C ARG A 284 -7.70 -122.48 -6.96
N ASN A 285 -6.66 -121.67 -6.74
CA ASN A 285 -6.05 -120.65 -7.62
C ASN A 285 -7.00 -119.73 -8.42
N ARG A 286 -6.95 -118.40 -8.26
CA ARG A 286 -5.78 -117.57 -8.60
C ARG A 286 -6.02 -116.12 -8.17
#